data_AF-A0A256YVL6-F1
#
_entry.id   AF-A0A256YVL6-F1
#
_cell.length_a   1.000
_cell.length_b   1.000
_cell.length_c   1.000
_cell.angle_alpha   90.00
_cell.angle_beta   90.00
_cell.angle_gamma   90.00
#
_symmetry.space_group_name_H-M   'P 1'
#
loop_
_entity.id
_entity.type
_entity.pdbx_description
1 polymer ?
#
loop_
_entity_poly.entity_id
_entity_poly.type
_entity_poly.pdbx_seq_one_letter_code
_entity_poly.pdbx_strand_id
1 'polypeptide(L)'
;MFVKIVRRLTLREIEERISKFKRDYKLSFSEFEELYLSGRLDGPSAEAYFEWSELVHAYRGYMENGDLDYTVEETYSMSPEDLRVFTPKRLELLYKLSELRVNSINELAHKVRRNVKNVYRDLKVLSEYGLVALRERGKRSIVPESLVEEITFSMR
;
A
#
# COMPACT_ATOMS: atom_id res chain seq x y z
N MET A 1 -10.42 -7.83 -17.31
CA MET A 1 -10.72 -6.39 -17.11
C MET A 1 -9.48 -5.75 -16.51
N PHE A 2 -9.16 -4.49 -16.84
CA PHE A 2 -8.02 -3.83 -16.22
C PHE A 2 -8.47 -3.03 -15.01
N VAL A 3 -7.75 -3.19 -13.90
CA VAL A 3 -7.99 -2.45 -12.66
C VAL A 3 -6.71 -1.71 -12.31
N LYS A 4 -6.79 -0.38 -12.32
CA LYS A 4 -5.72 0.50 -11.83
C LYS A 4 -6.00 0.81 -10.37
N ILE A 5 -5.01 0.67 -9.51
CA ILE A 5 -5.10 0.96 -8.08
C ILE A 5 -3.98 1.94 -7.74
N VAL A 6 -4.37 3.08 -7.19
CA VAL A 6 -3.44 4.05 -6.59
C VAL A 6 -3.54 3.87 -5.08
N ARG A 7 -2.43 3.51 -4.43
CA ARG A 7 -2.42 3.22 -2.99
C ARG A 7 -1.10 3.56 -2.33
N ARG A 8 -1.17 3.88 -1.04
CA ARG A 8 -0.01 4.01 -0.17
C ARG A 8 0.59 2.65 0.16
N LEU A 9 1.92 2.58 0.16
CA LEU A 9 2.63 1.41 0.65
C LEU A 9 2.72 1.41 2.18
N THR A 10 2.71 0.22 2.76
CA THR A 10 3.07 0.05 4.17
C THR A 10 4.59 0.16 4.36
N LEU A 11 5.03 0.49 5.58
CA LEU A 11 6.46 0.53 5.93
C LEU A 11 7.16 -0.78 5.55
N ARG A 12 6.52 -1.91 5.83
CA ARG A 12 7.03 -3.24 5.52
C ARG A 12 7.23 -3.43 4.01
N GLU A 13 6.28 -3.00 3.18
CA GLU A 13 6.41 -3.10 1.72
C GLU A 13 7.57 -2.24 1.21
N ILE A 14 7.75 -1.04 1.78
CA ILE A 14 8.89 -0.16 1.44
C ILE A 14 10.21 -0.82 1.81
N GLU A 15 10.33 -1.35 3.02
CA GLU A 15 11.51 -2.09 3.47
C GLU A 15 11.82 -3.30 2.58
N GLU A 16 10.78 -4.06 2.20
CA GLU A 16 10.90 -5.21 1.30
C GLU A 16 11.38 -4.79 -0.10
N ARG A 17 10.86 -3.69 -0.66
CA ARG A 17 11.30 -3.14 -1.96
C ARG A 17 12.73 -2.60 -1.89
N ILE A 18 13.07 -1.80 -0.89
CA ILE A 18 14.47 -1.33 -0.67
C ILE A 18 15.43 -2.52 -0.55
N SER A 19 15.03 -3.56 0.19
CA SER A 19 15.84 -4.76 0.35
C SER A 19 15.99 -5.53 -0.96
N LYS A 20 14.98 -5.52 -1.84
CA LYS A 20 15.07 -6.08 -3.19
C LYS A 20 16.10 -5.33 -4.03
N PHE A 21 16.04 -4.01 -4.09
CA PHE A 21 17.04 -3.19 -4.78
C PHE A 21 18.48 -3.48 -4.29
N LYS A 22 18.68 -3.53 -2.97
CA LYS A 22 19.98 -3.89 -2.38
C LYS A 22 20.47 -5.27 -2.83
N ARG A 23 19.58 -6.26 -2.97
CA ARG A 23 19.95 -7.61 -3.45
C ARG A 23 20.25 -7.63 -4.95
N ASP A 24 19.43 -6.95 -5.73
CA ASP A 24 19.51 -6.95 -7.19
C ASP A 24 20.80 -6.24 -7.66
N TYR A 25 21.12 -5.09 -7.06
CA TYR A 25 22.31 -4.32 -7.41
C TYR A 25 23.54 -4.64 -6.55
N LYS A 26 23.37 -5.34 -5.41
CA LYS A 26 24.44 -5.67 -4.44
C LYS A 26 25.18 -4.44 -3.91
N LEU A 27 24.49 -3.31 -3.83
CA LEU A 27 25.00 -2.02 -3.38
C LEU A 27 24.08 -1.43 -2.31
N SER A 28 24.61 -0.53 -1.49
CA SER A 28 23.76 0.44 -0.78
C SER A 28 23.20 1.48 -1.74
N PHE A 29 22.14 2.19 -1.33
CA PHE A 29 21.58 3.26 -2.16
C PHE A 29 22.62 4.35 -2.46
N SER A 30 23.43 4.74 -1.47
CA SER A 30 24.46 5.78 -1.65
C SER A 30 25.51 5.38 -2.69
N GLU A 31 25.99 4.13 -2.66
CA GLU A 31 26.96 3.62 -3.65
C GLU A 31 26.31 3.50 -5.04
N PHE A 32 25.08 3.00 -5.09
CA PHE A 32 24.31 2.91 -6.33
C PHE A 32 24.11 4.29 -6.97
N GLU A 33 23.69 5.28 -6.19
CA GLU A 33 23.46 6.66 -6.64
C GLU A 33 24.74 7.31 -7.18
N GLU A 34 25.87 7.17 -6.47
CA GLU A 34 27.16 7.68 -6.93
C GLU A 34 27.57 7.07 -8.27
N LEU A 35 27.49 5.74 -8.40
CA LEU A 35 27.88 5.04 -9.62
C LEU A 35 26.93 5.34 -10.79
N TYR A 36 25.62 5.43 -10.53
CA TYR A 36 24.62 5.78 -11.54
C TYR A 36 24.82 7.21 -12.08
N LEU A 37 24.92 8.20 -11.18
CA LEU A 37 25.08 9.60 -11.57
C LEU A 37 26.44 9.89 -12.23
N SER A 38 27.48 9.13 -11.88
CA SER A 38 28.79 9.23 -12.55
C SER A 38 28.87 8.48 -13.88
N GLY A 39 27.79 7.81 -14.32
CA GLY A 39 27.75 7.02 -15.54
C GLY A 39 28.63 5.76 -15.49
N ARG A 40 28.98 5.30 -14.30
CA ARG A 40 29.84 4.13 -14.04
C ARG A 40 29.04 2.86 -13.74
N LEU A 41 27.72 2.94 -13.83
CA LEU A 41 26.82 1.82 -13.60
C LEU A 41 25.99 1.55 -14.85
N ASP A 42 26.34 0.48 -15.56
CA ASP A 42 25.54 -0.01 -16.69
C ASP A 42 24.39 -0.90 -16.19
N GLY A 43 23.21 -0.76 -16.79
CA GLY A 43 22.07 -1.66 -16.56
C GLY A 43 20.84 -1.05 -15.88
N PRO A 44 20.95 -0.29 -14.76
CA PRO A 44 19.79 0.33 -14.14
C PRO A 44 19.13 1.33 -15.09
N SER A 45 17.80 1.30 -15.18
CA SER A 45 17.06 2.33 -15.88
C SER A 45 16.87 3.57 -15.01
N ALA A 46 16.48 4.69 -15.63
CA ALA A 46 16.15 5.90 -14.88
C ALA A 46 15.00 5.64 -13.90
N GLU A 47 14.02 4.83 -14.29
CA GLU A 47 12.90 4.43 -13.45
C GLU A 47 13.38 3.66 -12.20
N ALA A 48 14.35 2.76 -12.34
CA ALA A 48 14.92 2.04 -11.20
C ALA A 48 15.65 2.97 -10.22
N TYR A 49 16.35 3.98 -10.74
CA TYR A 49 16.97 5.01 -9.91
C TYR A 49 15.94 5.83 -9.14
N PHE A 50 14.93 6.36 -9.84
CA PHE A 50 13.87 7.16 -9.21
C PHE A 50 13.08 6.35 -8.18
N GLU A 51 12.69 5.12 -8.48
CA GLU A 51 11.96 4.27 -7.52
C GLU A 51 12.79 4.02 -6.25
N TRP A 52 14.06 3.63 -6.37
CA TRP A 52 14.88 3.38 -5.19
C TRP A 52 15.13 4.66 -4.37
N SER A 53 15.35 5.79 -5.05
CA SER A 53 15.52 7.09 -4.41
C SER A 53 14.28 7.48 -3.61
N GLU A 54 13.11 7.49 -4.24
CA GLU A 54 11.85 7.85 -3.59
C GLU A 54 11.52 6.92 -2.42
N LEU A 55 11.77 5.60 -2.53
CA LEU A 55 11.59 4.66 -1.43
C LEU A 55 12.50 4.98 -0.23
N VAL A 56 13.78 5.30 -0.48
CA VAL A 56 14.74 5.66 0.57
C VAL A 56 14.35 6.98 1.23
N HIS A 57 13.89 7.97 0.45
CA HIS A 57 13.39 9.23 0.96
C HIS A 57 12.14 9.06 1.82
N ALA A 58 11.16 8.27 1.38
CA ALA A 58 9.96 7.97 2.17
C ALA A 58 10.29 7.25 3.48
N TYR A 59 11.20 6.26 3.43
CA TYR A 59 11.66 5.57 4.64
C TYR A 59 12.36 6.52 5.63
N ARG A 60 13.23 7.42 5.14
CA ARG A 60 13.90 8.43 5.98
C ARG A 60 12.90 9.40 6.61
N GLY A 61 11.95 9.90 5.81
CA GLY A 61 10.86 10.75 6.30
C GLY A 61 10.13 10.10 7.47
N TYR A 62 9.71 8.84 7.30
CA TYR A 62 9.06 8.08 8.37
C TYR A 62 9.92 7.96 9.64
N MET A 63 11.23 7.75 9.51
CA MET A 63 12.11 7.67 10.68
C MET A 63 12.27 9.02 11.40
N GLU A 64 12.20 10.12 10.69
CA GLU A 64 12.39 11.48 11.23
C GLU A 64 11.11 12.03 11.88
N ASN A 65 9.95 11.84 11.25
CA ASN A 65 8.70 12.49 11.67
C ASN A 65 7.51 11.52 11.83
N GLY A 66 7.69 10.23 11.55
CA GLY A 66 6.65 9.20 11.62
C GLY A 66 5.66 9.21 10.45
N ASP A 67 5.86 10.10 9.47
CA ASP A 67 5.01 10.22 8.30
C ASP A 67 5.52 9.36 7.15
N LEU A 68 4.63 8.53 6.60
CA LEU A 68 4.97 7.65 5.50
C LEU A 68 4.10 8.02 4.30
N ASP A 69 4.69 8.80 3.40
CA ASP A 69 4.06 9.28 2.19
C ASP A 69 4.78 8.67 0.97
N TYR A 70 4.29 7.52 0.54
CA TYR A 70 4.73 6.87 -0.69
C TYR A 70 3.57 6.11 -1.32
N THR A 71 3.18 6.55 -2.50
CA THR A 71 2.05 6.01 -3.25
C THR A 71 2.53 5.36 -4.53
N VAL A 72 1.95 4.20 -4.85
CA VAL A 72 2.18 3.47 -6.09
C VAL A 72 0.93 3.46 -6.93
N GLU A 73 1.14 3.48 -8.25
CA GLU A 73 0.10 3.17 -9.23
C GLU A 73 0.38 1.76 -9.79
N GLU A 74 -0.56 0.84 -9.56
CA GLU A 74 -0.43 -0.55 -9.97
C GLU A 74 -1.60 -0.92 -10.89
N THR A 75 -1.30 -1.47 -12.07
CA THR A 75 -2.32 -1.92 -13.03
C THR A 75 -2.35 -3.44 -13.09
N TYR A 76 -3.53 -4.02 -12.87
CA TYR A 76 -3.76 -5.45 -12.85
C TYR A 76 -4.71 -5.88 -13.96
N SER A 77 -4.35 -6.94 -14.68
CA SER A 77 -5.30 -7.68 -15.52
C SER A 77 -6.03 -8.69 -14.65
N MET A 78 -7.28 -8.40 -14.30
CA MET A 78 -8.08 -9.20 -13.37
C MET A 78 -9.12 -10.06 -14.08
N SER A 79 -9.25 -11.30 -13.61
CA SER A 79 -10.32 -12.23 -13.97
C SER A 79 -11.61 -11.94 -13.18
N PRO A 80 -12.78 -12.51 -13.57
CA PRO A 80 -14.01 -12.38 -12.80
C PRO A 80 -13.90 -12.86 -11.35
N GLU A 81 -13.01 -13.81 -11.08
CA GLU A 81 -12.70 -14.31 -9.73
C GLU A 81 -12.03 -13.21 -8.88
N ASP A 82 -10.97 -12.59 -9.41
CA ASP A 82 -10.21 -11.56 -8.71
C ASP A 82 -11.08 -10.34 -8.37
N LEU A 83 -12.00 -10.00 -9.28
CA LEU A 83 -12.92 -8.87 -9.10
C LEU A 83 -13.89 -9.06 -7.93
N ARG A 84 -14.04 -10.27 -7.39
CA ARG A 84 -14.84 -10.49 -6.17
C ARG A 84 -14.24 -9.80 -4.95
N VAL A 85 -12.99 -9.34 -4.98
CA VAL A 85 -12.46 -8.46 -3.93
C VAL A 85 -13.23 -7.13 -3.88
N PHE A 86 -13.73 -6.62 -5.00
CA PHE A 86 -14.39 -5.31 -5.12
C PHE A 86 -15.92 -5.37 -5.05
N THR A 87 -16.47 -6.19 -4.14
CA THR A 87 -17.92 -6.15 -3.90
C THR A 87 -18.37 -4.75 -3.46
N PRO A 88 -19.62 -4.33 -3.74
CA PRO A 88 -20.13 -3.02 -3.31
C PRO A 88 -19.92 -2.76 -1.81
N LYS A 89 -20.12 -3.79 -0.97
CA LYS A 89 -19.91 -3.72 0.48
C LYS A 89 -18.46 -3.53 0.91
N ARG A 90 -17.49 -3.96 0.10
CA ARG A 90 -16.06 -3.78 0.37
C ARG A 90 -15.57 -2.42 -0.12
N LEU A 91 -16.03 -1.99 -1.29
CA LEU A 91 -15.80 -0.63 -1.79
C LEU A 91 -16.38 0.43 -0.85
N GLU A 92 -17.57 0.18 -0.30
CA GLU A 92 -18.16 1.04 0.74
C GLU A 92 -17.27 1.13 1.99
N LEU A 93 -16.66 0.02 2.43
CA LEU A 93 -15.74 0.04 3.57
C LEU A 93 -14.48 0.87 3.27
N LEU A 94 -13.89 0.73 2.08
CA LEU A 94 -12.75 1.54 1.66
C LEU A 94 -13.08 3.03 1.68
N TYR A 95 -14.20 3.41 1.06
CA TYR A 95 -14.69 4.79 1.03
C TYR A 95 -14.99 5.33 2.44
N LYS A 96 -15.61 4.53 3.31
CA LYS A 96 -15.89 4.96 4.68
C LYS A 96 -14.63 5.09 5.53
N LEU A 97 -13.61 4.27 5.27
CA LEU A 97 -12.31 4.40 5.94
C LEU A 97 -11.52 5.62 5.47
N SER A 98 -11.71 6.11 4.25
CA SER A 98 -11.09 7.37 3.80
C SER A 98 -11.79 8.61 4.36
N GLU A 99 -13.10 8.54 4.64
CA GLU A 99 -13.86 9.66 5.23
C GLU A 99 -13.82 9.71 6.76
N LEU A 100 -13.83 8.54 7.41
CA LEU A 100 -14.07 8.44 8.85
C LEU A 100 -12.80 8.08 9.59
N ARG A 101 -12.43 8.90 10.57
CA ARG A 101 -11.49 8.46 11.61
C ARG A 101 -12.18 7.41 12.48
N VAL A 102 -11.64 6.20 12.50
CA VAL A 102 -12.10 5.09 13.35
C VAL A 102 -10.94 4.59 14.22
N ASN A 103 -11.24 4.17 15.44
CA ASN A 103 -10.24 3.68 16.41
C ASN A 103 -10.34 2.17 16.63
N SER A 104 -11.31 1.50 15.99
CA SER A 104 -11.45 0.04 16.02
C SER A 104 -12.36 -0.48 14.91
N ILE A 105 -12.29 -1.78 14.63
CA ILE A 105 -13.22 -2.49 13.75
C ILE A 105 -14.66 -2.42 14.29
N ASN A 106 -14.86 -2.46 15.62
CA ASN A 106 -16.18 -2.35 16.23
C ASN A 106 -16.80 -0.98 15.94
N GLU A 107 -16.03 0.10 16.13
CA GLU A 107 -16.48 1.46 15.84
C GLU A 107 -16.86 1.63 14.36
N LEU A 108 -16.03 1.11 13.44
CA LEU A 108 -16.36 1.10 12.01
C LEU A 108 -17.67 0.36 11.76
N ALA A 109 -17.84 -0.84 12.30
CA ALA A 109 -19.03 -1.66 12.13
C ALA A 109 -20.31 -0.95 12.62
N HIS A 110 -20.24 -0.25 13.75
CA HIS A 110 -21.33 0.58 14.25
C HIS A 110 -21.65 1.74 13.31
N LYS A 111 -20.63 2.47 12.82
CA LYS A 111 -20.79 3.60 11.90
C LYS A 111 -21.42 3.19 10.57
N VAL A 112 -21.04 2.04 10.02
CA VAL A 112 -21.62 1.50 8.77
C VAL A 112 -22.87 0.65 9.01
N ARG A 113 -23.34 0.52 10.27
CA ARG A 113 -24.52 -0.27 10.67
C ARG A 113 -24.47 -1.74 10.20
N ARG A 114 -23.31 -2.38 10.31
CA ARG A 114 -23.10 -3.79 9.90
C ARG A 114 -22.63 -4.65 11.06
N ASN A 115 -22.86 -5.95 10.96
CA ASN A 115 -22.36 -6.92 11.93
C ASN A 115 -20.81 -6.93 11.95
N VAL A 116 -20.23 -6.85 13.15
CA VAL A 116 -18.77 -6.78 13.38
C VAL A 116 -18.02 -7.94 12.71
N LYS A 117 -18.50 -9.18 12.83
CA LYS A 117 -17.85 -10.37 12.23
C LYS A 117 -17.77 -10.25 10.71
N ASN A 118 -18.83 -9.73 10.07
CA ASN A 118 -18.87 -9.54 8.63
C ASN A 118 -17.91 -8.42 8.19
N VAL A 119 -17.85 -7.32 8.95
CA VAL A 119 -16.89 -6.22 8.68
C VAL A 119 -15.46 -6.71 8.84
N TYR A 120 -15.15 -7.42 9.92
CA TYR A 120 -13.83 -8.02 10.14
C TYR A 120 -13.41 -8.92 8.97
N ARG A 121 -14.30 -9.82 8.51
CA ARG A 121 -14.02 -10.72 7.39
C ARG A 121 -13.74 -9.94 6.09
N ASP A 122 -14.52 -8.89 5.81
CA ASP A 122 -14.30 -8.07 4.61
C ASP A 122 -12.99 -7.28 4.70
N LEU A 123 -12.65 -6.73 5.87
CA LEU A 123 -11.37 -6.06 6.09
C LEU A 123 -10.18 -7.01 5.97
N LYS A 124 -10.32 -8.28 6.41
CA LYS A 124 -9.29 -9.30 6.24
C LYS A 124 -9.02 -9.59 4.76
N VAL A 125 -10.08 -9.77 3.97
CA VAL A 125 -9.94 -9.94 2.52
C VAL A 125 -9.29 -8.71 1.90
N LEU A 126 -9.75 -7.49 2.21
CA LEU A 126 -9.13 -6.27 1.68
C LEU A 126 -7.65 -6.12 2.08
N SER A 127 -7.28 -6.55 3.28
CA SER A 127 -5.91 -6.51 3.78
C SER A 127 -4.99 -7.51 3.06
N GLU A 128 -5.49 -8.69 2.70
CA GLU A 128 -4.74 -9.68 1.90
C GLU A 128 -4.38 -9.15 0.50
N TYR A 129 -5.16 -8.21 -0.03
CA TYR A 129 -4.90 -7.52 -1.30
C TYR A 129 -4.16 -6.19 -1.13
N GLY A 130 -3.66 -5.86 0.08
CA GLY A 130 -2.91 -4.63 0.33
C GLY A 130 -3.76 -3.35 0.25
N LEU A 131 -5.09 -3.46 0.29
CA LEU A 131 -6.02 -2.32 0.18
C LEU A 131 -6.33 -1.69 1.55
N VAL A 132 -6.13 -2.45 2.64
CA VAL A 132 -6.36 -2.02 4.03
C VAL A 132 -5.19 -2.47 4.90
N ALA A 133 -4.71 -1.56 5.75
CA ALA A 133 -3.82 -1.90 6.86
C ALA A 133 -4.64 -2.19 8.13
N LEU A 134 -4.28 -3.24 8.86
CA LEU A 134 -4.84 -3.59 10.16
C LEU A 134 -3.77 -3.38 11.22
N ARG A 135 -3.77 -2.21 11.87
CA ARG A 135 -2.75 -1.83 12.85
C ARG A 135 -3.18 -2.20 14.26
N GLU A 136 -2.33 -2.90 14.99
CA GLU A 136 -2.57 -3.17 16.41
C GLU A 136 -2.37 -1.91 17.24
N ARG A 137 -3.35 -1.57 18.08
CA ARG A 137 -3.28 -0.48 19.05
C ARG A 137 -3.47 -1.06 20.46
N GLY A 138 -2.35 -1.37 21.10
CA GLY A 138 -2.33 -2.07 22.38
C GLY A 138 -2.78 -3.53 22.26
N LYS A 139 -3.05 -4.19 23.40
CA LYS A 139 -3.27 -5.65 23.45
C LYS A 139 -4.58 -6.16 22.81
N ARG A 140 -5.55 -5.29 22.52
CA ARG A 140 -6.94 -5.71 22.18
C ARG A 140 -7.63 -4.91 21.09
N SER A 141 -7.01 -3.88 20.52
CA SER A 141 -7.65 -3.08 19.47
C SER A 141 -6.90 -3.21 18.16
N ILE A 142 -7.65 -3.42 17.08
CA ILE A 142 -7.16 -3.35 15.72
C ILE A 142 -7.82 -2.14 15.06
N VAL A 143 -7.00 -1.22 14.57
CA VAL A 143 -7.41 -0.03 13.83
C VAL A 143 -7.29 -0.33 12.34
N PRO A 144 -8.40 -0.36 11.59
CA PRO A 144 -8.35 -0.45 10.14
C PRO A 144 -8.06 0.91 9.52
N GLU A 145 -7.22 0.93 8.50
CA GLU A 145 -6.87 2.12 7.71
C GLU A 145 -6.95 1.78 6.22
N SER A 146 -7.58 2.65 5.41
CA SER A 146 -7.53 2.51 3.95
C SER A 146 -6.14 2.89 3.45
N LEU A 147 -5.56 2.02 2.62
CA LEU A 147 -4.34 2.33 1.86
C LEU A 147 -4.67 2.89 0.47
N VAL A 148 -5.89 2.68 0.00
CA VAL A 148 -6.34 3.07 -1.34
C VAL A 148 -6.66 4.56 -1.42
N GLU A 149 -6.17 5.20 -2.47
CA GLU A 149 -6.53 6.56 -2.89
C GLU A 149 -7.49 6.54 -4.10
N GLU A 150 -7.22 5.68 -5.08
CA GLU A 150 -8.04 5.55 -6.29
C GLU A 150 -8.16 4.08 -6.73
N ILE A 151 -9.33 3.69 -7.22
CA ILE A 151 -9.53 2.45 -7.99
C ILE A 151 -10.26 2.80 -9.27
N THR A 152 -9.65 2.49 -10.41
CA THR A 152 -10.22 2.71 -11.74
C THR A 152 -10.41 1.38 -12.45
N PHE A 153 -11.66 1.09 -12.82
CA PHE A 153 -12.03 -0.07 -13.61
C PHE A 153 -12.12 0.32 -15.08
N SER A 154 -11.41 -0.39 -15.96
CA SER A 154 -11.46 -0.16 -17.39
C SER A 154 -11.74 -1.45 -18.16
N MET A 155 -12.69 -1.35 -19.08
CA MET A 155 -12.94 -2.31 -20.13
C MET A 155 -12.19 -1.78 -21.36
N ARG A 156 -11.34 -2.60 -21.98
CA ARG A 156 -10.81 -2.25 -23.30
C ARG A 156 -11.95 -2.12 -24.29
#